data_AF-A0A4Q5C9G8-F1
#
_entry.id   AF-A0A4Q5C9G8-F1
#
_cell.length_a   1.000
_cell.length_b   1.000
_cell.length_c   1.000
_cell.angle_alpha   90.00
_cell.angle_beta   90.00
_cell.angle_gamma   90.00
#
_symmetry.space_group_name_H-M   'P 1'
#
loop_
_entity.id
_entity.type
_entity.pdbx_description
1 polymer ?
#
loop_
_entity_poly.entity_id
_entity_poly.type
_entity_poly.pdbx_seq_one_letter_code
_entity_poly.pdbx_strand_id
1 'polypeptide(L)' 'MSPMKGQKIKDDPINKLVHFRINDETNKQLEFVSQKNNVSKSEVIRKGIEIQYKELKEKE' A
#
# COMPACT_ATOMS: atom_id res chain seq x y z
N MET A 1 5.11 21.31 -11.90
CA MET A 1 5.89 20.75 -13.02
C MET A 1 4.97 19.84 -13.82
N SER A 2 4.51 20.28 -15.00
CA SER A 2 3.75 19.40 -15.91
C SER A 2 4.70 18.38 -16.55
N PRO A 3 4.27 17.12 -16.75
CA PRO A 3 5.09 16.14 -17.44
C PRO A 3 5.40 16.62 -18.87
N MET A 4 6.67 16.49 -19.26
CA MET A 4 7.13 16.86 -20.59
C MET A 4 6.46 15.91 -21.61
N LYS A 5 5.93 16.47 -22.71
CA LYS A 5 5.31 15.67 -23.78
C LYS A 5 6.30 14.57 -24.22
N GLY A 6 5.92 13.29 -24.02
CA GLY A 6 6.75 12.12 -24.35
C GLY A 6 7.20 11.26 -23.16
N GLN A 7 6.93 11.67 -21.92
CA GLN A 7 7.20 10.82 -20.76
C GLN A 7 6.22 9.63 -20.74
N LYS A 8 6.73 8.39 -20.81
CA LYS A 8 5.90 7.18 -20.73
C LYS A 8 5.09 7.23 -19.43
N ILE A 9 3.78 7.39 -19.56
CA ILE A 9 2.84 7.14 -18.47
C ILE A 9 3.03 5.66 -18.14
N LYS A 10 3.44 5.32 -16.91
CA LYS A 10 3.50 3.91 -16.50
C LYS A 10 2.13 3.29 -16.79
N ASP A 11 2.11 2.10 -17.39
CA ASP A 11 0.86 1.41 -17.73
C ASP A 11 0.02 1.12 -16.48
N ASP A 12 0.66 0.91 -15.33
CA ASP A 12 0.03 0.78 -14.01
C ASP A 12 0.44 1.91 -13.06
N PRO A 13 -0.16 3.12 -13.20
CA PRO A 13 0.09 4.20 -12.26
C PRO A 13 -0.64 3.93 -10.94
N ILE A 14 0.00 4.27 -9.82
CA ILE A 14 -0.63 4.26 -8.49
C ILE A 14 -1.60 5.45 -8.43
N ASN A 15 -2.81 5.29 -8.97
CA ASN A 15 -3.79 6.36 -9.13
C ASN A 15 -5.09 6.15 -8.33
N LYS A 16 -5.24 5.01 -7.66
CA LYS A 16 -6.43 4.70 -6.84
C LYS A 16 -6.21 5.13 -5.40
N LEU A 17 -7.15 5.92 -4.87
CA LEU A 17 -7.22 6.27 -3.45
C LEU A 17 -8.20 5.35 -2.75
N VAL A 18 -7.75 4.69 -1.69
CA VAL A 18 -8.57 3.82 -0.85
C VAL A 18 -8.79 4.52 0.49
N HIS A 19 -10.04 4.85 0.79
CA HIS A 19 -10.44 5.33 2.11
C HIS A 19 -10.93 4.14 2.92
N PHE A 20 -10.36 3.94 4.10
CA PHE A 20 -10.78 2.89 5.02
C PHE A 20 -10.84 3.47 6.43
N ARG A 21 -11.79 2.97 7.23
CA ARG A 21 -11.88 3.34 8.64
C ARG A 21 -11.01 2.38 9.44
N ILE A 22 -10.19 2.95 10.31
CA ILE A 22 -9.40 2.22 11.29
C ILE A 22 -9.74 2.74 12.69
N ASN A 23 -9.63 1.85 13.65
CA ASN A 23 -9.63 2.21 15.07
C ASN A 23 -8.22 2.68 15.48
N ASP A 24 -8.12 3.28 16.67
CA ASP A 24 -6.83 3.81 17.16
C ASP A 24 -5.80 2.71 17.37
N GLU A 25 -6.22 1.51 17.74
CA GLU A 25 -5.34 0.37 17.96
C GLU A 25 -4.66 -0.10 16.67
N THR A 26 -5.43 -0.25 15.58
CA THR A 26 -4.86 -0.60 14.27
C THR A 26 -3.98 0.52 13.70
N ASN A 27 -4.29 1.79 13.98
CA ASN A 27 -3.40 2.89 13.60
C ASN A 27 -2.05 2.82 14.35
N LYS A 28 -2.06 2.49 15.65
CA LYS A 28 -0.82 2.29 16.43
C LYS A 28 0.00 1.11 15.92
N GLN A 29 -0.65 0.00 15.59
CA GLN A 29 0.02 -1.16 14.98
C GLN A 29 0.65 -0.79 13.63
N LEU A 30 -0.08 -0.04 12.80
CA LEU A 30 0.40 0.44 11.50
C LEU A 30 1.62 1.36 11.66
N GLU A 31 1.60 2.28 12.63
CA GLU A 31 2.74 3.14 12.95
C GLU A 31 3.94 2.35 13.44
N PHE A 32 3.73 1.40 14.35
CA PHE A 32 4.80 0.55 14.86
C PHE A 32 5.49 -0.25 13.74
N VAL A 33 4.71 -0.87 12.85
CA VAL A 33 5.24 -1.63 11.72
C VAL A 33 5.94 -0.71 10.71
N SER A 34 5.37 0.48 10.46
CA SER A 34 5.96 1.50 9.59
C SER A 34 7.33 1.95 10.10
N GLN A 35 7.44 2.26 11.39
CA GLN A 35 8.71 2.67 12.01
C GLN A 35 9.74 1.53 12.03
N LYS A 36 9.32 0.32 12.41
CA LYS A 36 10.24 -0.83 12.52
C LYS A 36 10.83 -1.26 11.17
N ASN A 37 10.02 -1.19 10.12
CA ASN A 37 10.45 -1.58 8.78
C ASN A 37 10.97 -0.39 7.96
N ASN A 38 10.96 0.83 8.52
CA ASN A 38 11.34 2.08 7.87
C ASN A 38 10.66 2.30 6.50
N VAL A 39 9.37 1.95 6.43
CA VAL A 39 8.55 2.07 5.21
C VAL A 39 7.31 2.92 5.48
N SER A 40 6.74 3.50 4.43
CA SER A 40 5.50 4.28 4.57
C SER A 40 4.31 3.42 5.00
N LYS A 41 3.35 4.02 5.73
CA LYS A 41 2.07 3.36 6.10
C LYS A 41 1.38 2.72 4.89
N SER A 42 1.36 3.40 3.75
CA SER A 42 0.77 2.89 2.50
C SER A 42 1.49 1.65 1.98
N GLU A 43 2.80 1.54 2.18
CA GLU A 43 3.57 0.37 1.78
C GLU A 43 3.35 -0.82 2.71
N VAL A 44 3.20 -0.57 4.01
CA VAL A 44 2.79 -1.61 4.97
C VAL A 44 1.45 -2.22 4.56
N ILE A 45 0.47 -1.39 4.22
CA ILE A 45 -0.86 -1.85 3.77
C ILE A 45 -0.75 -2.67 2.49
N ARG A 46 0.03 -2.20 1.50
CA ARG A 46 0.25 -2.94 0.25
C ARG A 46 0.85 -4.33 0.49
N LYS A 47 1.88 -4.41 1.34
CA LYS A 47 2.51 -5.69 1.71
C LYS A 47 1.52 -6.61 2.43
N GLY A 48 0.70 -6.06 3.33
CA GLY A 48 -0.35 -6.81 4.01
C GLY A 48 -1.37 -7.42 3.04
N ILE A 49 -1.82 -6.65 2.04
CA ILE A 49 -2.73 -7.14 0.99
C ILE A 49 -2.07 -8.27 0.19
N GLU A 50 -0.80 -8.12 -0.18
CA GLU A 50 -0.08 -9.13 -0.97
C GLU A 50 0.06 -10.45 -0.21
N ILE A 51 0.35 -10.41 1.10
CA ILE A 51 0.42 -11.60 1.96
C ILE A 51 -0.94 -12.29 2.02
N GLN A 52 -2.01 -11.55 2.35
CA GLN A 52 -3.36 -12.11 2.41
C GLN A 52 -3.81 -12.70 1.06
N TYR A 53 -3.48 -12.03 -0.05
CA TYR A 53 -3.80 -12.51 -1.39
C TYR A 53 -3.07 -13.81 -1.72
N LYS A 54 -1.76 -13.92 -1.42
CA LYS A 54 -0.99 -15.15 -1.63
C LYS A 54 -1.55 -16.31 -0.82
N GLU A 55 -1.84 -16.08 0.46
CA GLU A 55 -2.41 -17.10 1.34
C GLU A 55 -3.77 -17.62 0.86
N LEU A 56 -4.60 -16.76 0.27
CA LEU A 56 -5.90 -17.17 -0.28
C LEU A 56 -5.73 -17.91 -1.60
N LYS A 57 -4.84 -17.43 -2.48
CA LYS A 57 -4.61 -18.03 -3.79
C LYS A 57 -3.89 -19.38 -3.73
N GLU A 58 -3.06 -19.61 -2.70
CA GLU A 58 -2.42 -20.90 -2.46
C GLU A 58 -3.38 -21.94 -1.85
N LYS A 59 -4.56 -21.52 -1.40
CA LYS A 59 -5.62 -22.40 -0.86
C LYS A 59 -6.71 -22.75 -1.87
N GLU A 60 -6.71 -22.13 -3.05
CA GLU A 60 -7.53 -22.53 -4.21
C GLU A 60 -6.83 -23.62 -5.02
#